data_AF-A0A423W157-F1
#
_entry.id   AF-A0A423W157-F1
#
_cell.length_a   1.000
_cell.length_b   1.000
_cell.length_c   1.000
_cell.angle_alpha   90.00
_cell.angle_beta   90.00
_cell.angle_gamma   90.00
#
_symmetry.space_group_name_H-M   'P 1'
#
loop_
_entity.id
_entity.type
_entity.pdbx_description
1 polymer ?
#
loop_
_entity_poly.entity_id
_entity_poly.type
_entity_poly.pdbx_seq_one_letter_code
_entity_poly.pdbx_strand_id
1 'polypeptide(L)'
;MDPNRVASPTAGNTADALPLSQLLSPGRIYMGLSKGLRKTITSIAEPLSSTRSDWDVFESAKAQISGTKKLPSSHEPRNLMNIPPELHVVILQCLDFGDILHLRRTCKYWYNFVTPQLIQSIWGREAFRAILTRHCKVCMRFCPKGATRLCTTPLDPGYPLSSRCVSCTVKARDGTFRLGRTVMLSNSVEYCICRWCGWPVTGTSGSVEYRQFHKICYKKYFLGKLAFFFVRWFHLFIGIVAPALCWHYFRRDKMVLVPTIMAFLMMWLGVFLIGIQPIRVRFYLRDLLIELIILGLWVAPVYSISKRFKDGTNPSQATQATIVFIGLNMLFRLLNVMGNIVFLCRYDWTKHHVPGISTWDRITGPILMVLVMWTWPQCIERTSPRHFPISTVTIGGV
;
A
#
# COMPACT_ATOMS: atom_id res chain seq x y z
N MET A 1 -48.85 7.75 16.28
CA MET A 1 -48.26 6.52 16.82
C MET A 1 -49.33 5.45 16.77
N ASP A 2 -49.16 4.43 15.92
CA ASP A 2 -49.19 3.04 16.35
C ASP A 2 -48.37 2.21 15.33
N PRO A 3 -47.27 1.53 15.73
CA PRO A 3 -46.32 0.89 14.84
C PRO A 3 -46.49 -0.63 14.91
N ASN A 4 -47.25 -1.24 14.01
CA ASN A 4 -47.14 -2.67 13.66
C ASN A 4 -48.11 -3.03 12.52
N ARG A 5 -47.65 -2.94 11.28
CA ARG A 5 -48.23 -3.76 10.21
C ARG A 5 -47.17 -4.18 9.20
N VAL A 6 -46.82 -5.45 9.30
CA VAL A 6 -46.05 -6.24 8.35
C VAL A 6 -46.88 -6.36 7.06
N ALA A 7 -46.28 -6.06 5.91
CA ALA A 7 -46.85 -6.35 4.60
C ALA A 7 -45.81 -7.08 3.75
N SER A 8 -46.09 -8.36 3.49
CA SER A 8 -45.47 -9.16 2.44
C SER A 8 -46.22 -8.93 1.11
N PRO A 9 -45.62 -9.24 -0.05
CA PRO A 9 -45.84 -8.49 -1.29
C PRO A 9 -46.98 -9.05 -2.14
N THR A 10 -47.65 -8.17 -2.89
CA THR A 10 -48.60 -8.53 -3.94
C THR A 10 -47.98 -8.25 -5.31
N ALA A 11 -48.01 -9.26 -6.17
CA ALA A 11 -47.58 -9.21 -7.56
C ALA A 11 -48.58 -8.45 -8.45
N GLY A 12 -48.07 -7.72 -9.44
CA GLY A 12 -48.85 -7.09 -10.50
C GLY A 12 -47.94 -6.46 -11.55
N ASN A 13 -47.94 -7.06 -12.75
CA ASN A 13 -47.22 -6.67 -13.98
C ASN A 13 -47.58 -5.21 -14.39
N THR A 14 -46.76 -4.45 -15.14
CA THR A 14 -46.34 -4.69 -16.54
C THR A 14 -45.28 -3.67 -16.99
N ALA A 15 -44.43 -4.12 -17.91
CA ALA A 15 -43.77 -3.38 -19.00
C ALA A 15 -42.74 -2.28 -18.66
N ASP A 16 -41.44 -2.64 -18.80
CA ASP A 16 -40.52 -2.01 -19.77
C ASP A 16 -39.11 -2.62 -19.59
N ALA A 17 -38.80 -3.65 -20.39
CA ALA A 17 -37.50 -4.32 -20.37
C ALA A 17 -36.87 -4.29 -21.77
N LEU A 18 -35.86 -3.44 -21.93
CA LEU A 18 -34.84 -3.54 -22.98
C LEU A 18 -33.75 -4.52 -22.48
N PRO A 19 -33.32 -5.51 -23.29
CA PRO A 19 -32.42 -6.56 -22.80
C PRO A 19 -30.96 -6.16 -22.98
N LEU A 20 -30.15 -6.25 -21.92
CA LEU A 20 -28.70 -6.30 -22.02
C LEU A 20 -28.15 -7.63 -21.48
N SER A 21 -27.53 -8.36 -22.40
CA SER A 21 -26.41 -9.28 -22.23
C SER A 21 -26.61 -10.55 -21.38
N GLN A 22 -26.81 -11.67 -22.10
CA GLN A 22 -26.43 -13.00 -21.65
C GLN A 22 -24.90 -13.16 -21.60
N LEU A 23 -24.46 -13.81 -20.53
CA LEU A 23 -23.11 -14.32 -20.31
C LEU A 23 -22.69 -15.33 -21.40
N LEU A 24 -21.42 -15.27 -21.82
CA LEU A 24 -20.73 -16.43 -22.38
C LEU A 24 -19.37 -16.61 -21.68
N SER A 25 -19.26 -17.75 -21.01
CA SER A 25 -18.08 -18.34 -20.37
C SER A 25 -17.10 -18.90 -21.42
N PRO A 26 -15.77 -18.91 -21.20
CA PRO A 26 -14.83 -19.47 -22.16
C PRO A 26 -14.52 -20.95 -21.87
N GLY A 27 -14.96 -21.83 -22.77
CA GLY A 27 -14.63 -23.25 -22.81
C GLY A 27 -13.78 -23.62 -24.03
N ARG A 28 -12.51 -23.93 -23.75
CA ARG A 28 -11.48 -24.71 -24.48
C ARG A 28 -11.99 -25.70 -25.56
N ILE A 29 -11.33 -25.76 -26.75
CA ILE A 29 -10.65 -26.94 -27.40
C ILE A 29 -10.30 -26.69 -28.90
N TYR A 30 -9.25 -27.40 -29.32
CA TYR A 30 -8.37 -27.42 -30.48
C TYR A 30 -8.93 -27.72 -31.91
N MET A 31 -8.14 -27.25 -32.90
CA MET A 31 -7.82 -27.75 -34.26
C MET A 31 -8.88 -28.27 -35.24
N GLY A 32 -8.83 -27.72 -36.48
CA GLY A 32 -9.33 -28.36 -37.70
C GLY A 32 -9.26 -27.43 -38.93
N LEU A 33 -8.41 -27.77 -39.90
CA LEU A 33 -8.27 -27.12 -41.21
C LEU A 33 -9.61 -27.03 -41.99
N SER A 34 -9.89 -25.89 -42.65
CA SER A 34 -10.25 -25.87 -44.08
C SER A 34 -10.40 -24.44 -44.66
N LYS A 35 -9.75 -24.30 -45.82
CA LYS A 35 -9.89 -23.36 -46.96
C LYS A 35 -10.91 -22.20 -46.89
N GLY A 36 -10.37 -20.99 -47.09
CA GLY A 36 -10.83 -20.04 -48.11
C GLY A 36 -11.94 -19.04 -47.75
N LEU A 37 -11.56 -17.79 -47.42
CA LEU A 37 -11.96 -16.56 -48.14
C LEU A 37 -11.36 -15.33 -47.43
N ARG A 38 -10.69 -14.45 -48.18
CA ARG A 38 -10.10 -13.20 -47.69
C ARG A 38 -11.17 -12.24 -47.18
N LYS A 39 -11.11 -11.90 -45.89
CA LYS A 39 -11.54 -10.61 -45.35
C LYS A 39 -10.44 -10.10 -44.41
N THR A 40 -9.78 -9.03 -44.82
CA THR A 40 -8.74 -8.35 -44.05
C THR A 40 -9.40 -7.57 -42.92
N ILE A 41 -9.55 -8.20 -41.76
CA ILE A 41 -9.89 -7.53 -40.50
C ILE A 41 -8.56 -7.16 -39.86
N THR A 42 -8.21 -5.87 -39.86
CA THR A 42 -7.11 -5.36 -39.04
C THR A 42 -7.55 -5.31 -37.59
N SER A 43 -7.46 -6.46 -36.91
CA SER A 43 -7.34 -6.49 -35.46
C SER A 43 -5.94 -5.98 -35.10
N ILE A 44 -5.83 -4.76 -34.58
CA ILE A 44 -4.59 -4.30 -33.95
C ILE A 44 -4.90 -4.14 -32.46
N ALA A 45 -4.65 -5.24 -31.75
CA ALA A 45 -4.28 -5.23 -30.35
C ALA A 45 -2.84 -4.67 -30.25
N GLU A 46 -2.53 -4.10 -29.08
CA GLU A 46 -1.22 -3.57 -28.66
C GLU A 46 -0.85 -2.16 -29.16
N PRO A 47 -0.42 -1.23 -28.27
CA PRO A 47 0.38 -0.11 -28.71
C PRO A 47 1.72 -0.67 -29.22
N LEU A 48 2.23 -0.04 -30.28
CA LEU A 48 3.48 -0.39 -30.93
C LEU A 48 4.60 -0.63 -29.91
N SER A 49 5.28 -1.77 -30.07
CA SER A 49 6.45 -2.18 -29.30
C SER A 49 7.56 -1.15 -29.34
N SER A 50 8.36 -1.06 -28.27
CA SER A 50 9.58 -0.24 -28.18
C SER A 50 10.75 -0.74 -29.05
N THR A 51 10.47 -1.59 -30.02
CA THR A 51 11.42 -2.24 -30.93
C THR A 51 11.04 -1.90 -32.35
N ARG A 52 11.33 -0.66 -32.76
CA ARG A 52 11.44 -0.30 -34.17
C ARG A 52 12.53 0.76 -34.33
N SER A 53 13.75 0.34 -34.06
CA SER A 53 14.96 1.00 -34.55
C SER A 53 15.52 0.11 -35.64
N ASP A 54 15.11 0.37 -36.87
CA ASP A 54 15.95 0.22 -38.06
C ASP A 54 15.27 1.04 -39.16
N TRP A 55 15.87 2.20 -39.43
CA TRP A 55 15.43 3.11 -40.47
C TRP A 55 16.26 2.82 -41.73
N ASP A 56 15.78 1.92 -42.59
CA ASP A 56 16.32 1.67 -43.95
C ASP A 56 16.04 2.82 -44.94
N VAL A 57 15.98 4.07 -44.45
CA VAL A 57 15.65 5.26 -45.25
C VAL A 57 16.90 6.11 -45.55
N PHE A 58 18.05 5.79 -44.95
CA PHE A 58 19.29 6.56 -45.15
C PHE A 58 20.15 6.13 -46.35
N GLU A 59 19.90 4.98 -46.99
CA GLU A 59 20.70 4.55 -48.14
C GLU A 59 20.28 5.19 -49.48
N SER A 60 19.01 5.55 -49.64
CA SER A 60 18.51 6.14 -50.89
C SER A 60 18.82 7.63 -51.05
N ALA A 61 19.27 8.32 -50.00
CA ALA A 61 19.57 9.76 -50.05
C ALA A 61 21.02 10.08 -50.47
N LYS A 62 21.88 9.08 -50.63
CA LYS A 62 23.30 9.30 -50.96
C LYS A 62 23.59 9.43 -52.47
N ALA A 63 22.58 9.24 -53.32
CA ALA A 63 22.77 9.18 -54.78
C ALA A 63 22.44 10.48 -55.56
N GLN A 64 21.94 11.55 -54.94
CA GLN A 64 21.61 12.78 -55.67
C GLN A 64 21.88 14.06 -54.86
N ILE A 65 23.14 14.41 -54.65
CA ILE A 65 23.52 15.81 -54.39
C ILE A 65 24.84 16.11 -55.10
N SER A 66 24.78 16.31 -56.43
CA SER A 66 25.80 17.07 -57.16
C SER A 66 25.20 18.42 -57.50
N GLY A 67 25.61 19.44 -56.74
CA GLY A 67 25.09 20.79 -56.87
C GLY A 67 25.66 21.67 -55.76
N THR A 68 26.82 22.28 -56.04
CA THR A 68 27.48 23.29 -55.23
C THR A 68 26.50 24.40 -54.81
N LYS A 69 26.03 24.36 -53.56
CA LYS A 69 25.47 25.51 -52.86
C LYS A 69 26.23 25.73 -51.55
N LYS A 70 26.67 26.97 -51.37
CA LYS A 70 27.37 27.52 -50.21
C LYS A 70 26.88 26.91 -48.89
N LEU A 71 27.81 26.41 -48.10
CA LEU A 71 27.61 26.03 -46.71
C LEU A 71 27.19 27.30 -45.91
N PRO A 72 26.01 27.34 -45.26
CA PRO A 72 25.67 28.48 -44.41
C PRO A 72 26.54 28.44 -43.15
N SER A 73 27.26 29.54 -42.92
CA SER A 73 27.98 29.81 -41.69
C SER A 73 27.03 30.13 -40.53
N SER A 74 27.50 29.85 -39.32
CA SER A 74 26.93 30.15 -38.00
C SER A 74 26.04 29.06 -37.41
N HIS A 75 26.37 28.71 -36.17
CA HIS A 75 25.77 27.69 -35.32
C HIS A 75 24.39 28.20 -34.84
N GLU A 76 23.43 28.35 -35.75
CA GLU A 76 22.06 28.66 -35.38
C GLU A 76 21.51 27.47 -34.57
N PRO A 77 20.98 27.69 -33.34
CA PRO A 77 20.45 26.59 -32.55
C PRO A 77 19.32 25.94 -33.35
N ARG A 78 19.51 24.67 -33.72
CA ARG A 78 18.53 23.87 -34.46
C ARG A 78 17.26 23.74 -33.63
N ASN A 79 16.37 24.71 -33.78
CA ASN A 79 15.12 24.76 -33.04
C ASN A 79 14.09 23.91 -33.79
N LEU A 80 13.35 23.08 -33.05
CA LEU A 80 12.28 22.24 -33.59
C LEU A 80 11.24 23.06 -34.38
N MET A 81 11.12 24.36 -34.06
CA MET A 81 10.22 25.32 -34.71
C MET A 81 10.61 25.73 -36.14
N ASN A 82 11.89 25.57 -36.51
CA ASN A 82 12.37 25.98 -37.83
C ASN A 82 12.09 24.92 -38.91
N ILE A 83 11.49 23.79 -38.51
CA ILE A 83 11.14 22.68 -39.38
C ILE A 83 9.76 22.95 -40.01
N PRO A 84 9.53 22.57 -41.28
CA PRO A 84 8.21 22.60 -41.92
C PRO A 84 7.11 21.89 -41.10
N PRO A 85 5.86 22.40 -41.12
CA PRO A 85 4.75 21.87 -40.32
C PRO A 85 4.37 20.43 -40.69
N GLU A 86 4.66 19.97 -41.90
CA GLU A 86 4.44 18.59 -42.34
C GLU A 86 5.30 17.62 -41.52
N LEU A 87 6.55 17.99 -41.28
CA LEU A 87 7.47 17.20 -40.46
C LEU A 87 7.09 17.27 -38.98
N HIS A 88 6.47 18.37 -38.52
CA HIS A 88 5.90 18.42 -37.17
C HIS A 88 4.79 17.38 -36.98
N VAL A 89 3.94 17.16 -37.99
CA VAL A 89 2.90 16.12 -37.94
C VAL A 89 3.52 14.72 -37.88
N VAL A 90 4.58 14.48 -38.64
CA VAL A 90 5.33 13.20 -38.59
C VAL A 90 5.96 12.99 -37.21
N ILE A 91 6.55 14.03 -36.62
CA ILE A 91 7.08 13.97 -35.25
C ILE A 91 5.96 13.62 -34.26
N LEU A 92 4.78 14.25 -34.37
CA LEU A 92 3.63 13.95 -33.50
C LEU A 92 3.14 12.51 -33.65
N GLN A 93 3.25 11.89 -34.83
CA GLN A 93 2.90 10.48 -35.04
C GLN A 93 3.83 9.52 -34.29
N CYS A 94 5.08 9.93 -34.05
CA CYS A 94 6.08 9.13 -33.34
C CYS A 94 6.05 9.32 -31.82
N LEU A 95 5.28 10.27 -31.30
CA LEU A 95 5.23 10.58 -29.87
C LEU A 95 4.06 9.89 -29.16
N ASP A 96 4.31 9.45 -27.93
CA ASP A 96 3.26 8.96 -27.04
C ASP A 96 2.37 10.13 -26.56
N PHE A 97 1.16 9.80 -26.13
CA PHE A 97 0.21 10.81 -25.62
C PHE A 97 0.77 11.65 -24.48
N GLY A 98 1.56 11.06 -23.58
CA GLY A 98 2.23 11.79 -22.51
C GLY A 98 3.19 12.84 -23.06
N ASP A 99 4.01 12.48 -24.05
CA ASP A 99 5.02 13.35 -24.64
C ASP A 99 4.39 14.48 -25.46
N ILE A 100 3.31 14.19 -26.18
CA ILE A 100 2.52 15.22 -26.88
C ILE A 100 1.96 16.23 -25.88
N LEU A 101 1.45 15.79 -24.74
CA LEU A 101 0.93 16.71 -23.72
C LEU A 101 2.05 17.54 -23.07
N HIS A 102 3.23 16.95 -22.87
CA HIS A 102 4.42 17.67 -22.41
C HIS A 102 4.86 18.71 -23.44
N LEU A 103 4.93 18.34 -24.72
CA LEU A 103 5.27 19.24 -25.82
C LEU A 103 4.34 20.44 -25.86
N ARG A 104 3.02 20.23 -25.71
CA ARG A 104 2.03 21.32 -25.62
C ARG A 104 2.26 22.29 -24.46
N ARG A 105 2.87 21.83 -23.36
CA ARG A 105 3.17 22.66 -22.18
C ARG A 105 4.48 23.43 -22.31
N THR A 106 5.32 23.12 -23.30
CA THR A 106 6.63 23.79 -23.46
C THR A 106 6.52 25.23 -23.95
N CYS A 107 5.64 25.51 -24.93
CA CYS A 107 5.50 26.83 -25.53
C CYS A 107 4.14 27.06 -26.20
N LYS A 108 3.82 28.32 -26.46
CA LYS A 108 2.56 28.75 -27.08
C LYS A 108 2.37 28.21 -28.50
N TYR A 109 3.46 28.06 -29.26
CA TYR A 109 3.40 27.49 -30.61
C TYR A 109 2.86 26.05 -30.57
N TRP A 110 3.52 25.16 -29.82
CA TRP A 110 3.07 23.76 -29.71
C TRP A 110 1.69 23.65 -29.07
N TYR A 111 1.35 24.54 -28.13
CA TYR A 111 0.01 24.57 -27.54
C TYR A 111 -1.09 24.81 -28.59
N ASN A 112 -0.84 25.73 -29.54
CA ASN A 112 -1.77 26.11 -30.61
C ASN A 112 -1.74 25.14 -31.79
N PHE A 113 -0.55 24.65 -32.16
CA PHE A 113 -0.35 23.74 -33.29
C PHE A 113 -0.97 22.36 -33.00
N VAL A 114 -0.71 21.81 -31.82
CA VAL A 114 -1.19 20.49 -31.41
C VAL A 114 -2.61 20.61 -30.84
N THR A 115 -3.59 20.78 -31.72
CA THR A 115 -4.99 20.80 -31.33
C THR A 115 -5.53 19.38 -31.07
N PRO A 116 -6.56 19.21 -30.22
CA PRO A 116 -7.20 17.91 -30.03
C PRO A 116 -7.77 17.33 -31.35
N GLN A 117 -8.20 18.20 -32.26
CA GLN A 117 -8.74 17.83 -33.57
C GLN A 117 -7.64 17.26 -34.47
N LEU A 118 -6.44 17.86 -34.46
CA LEU A 118 -5.28 17.34 -35.18
C LEU A 118 -4.82 15.98 -34.62
N ILE A 119 -4.76 15.83 -33.30
CA ILE A 119 -4.41 14.53 -32.71
C ILE A 119 -5.48 13.47 -33.06
N GLN A 120 -6.76 13.87 -33.07
CA GLN A 120 -7.85 12.99 -33.43
C GLN A 120 -7.81 12.55 -34.90
N SER A 121 -7.32 13.40 -35.82
CA SER A 121 -7.13 13.02 -37.21
C SER A 121 -5.92 12.11 -37.41
N ILE A 122 -4.84 12.31 -36.63
CA ILE A 122 -3.63 11.49 -36.68
C ILE A 122 -3.88 10.06 -36.19
N TRP A 123 -4.51 9.89 -35.02
CA TRP A 123 -4.73 8.56 -34.43
C TRP A 123 -6.10 7.94 -34.73
N GLY A 124 -7.06 8.74 -35.21
CA GLY A 124 -8.44 8.33 -35.36
C GLY A 124 -9.28 8.53 -34.09
N ARG A 125 -10.60 8.72 -34.28
CA ARG A 125 -11.54 9.07 -33.19
C ARG A 125 -11.64 8.01 -32.10
N GLU A 126 -11.59 6.74 -32.46
CA GLU A 126 -11.75 5.62 -31.52
C GLU A 126 -10.48 5.38 -30.71
N ALA A 127 -9.32 5.36 -31.38
CA ALA A 127 -8.03 5.22 -30.72
C ALA A 127 -7.76 6.41 -29.79
N PHE A 128 -8.09 7.64 -30.20
CA PHE A 128 -7.96 8.83 -29.35
C PHE A 128 -8.79 8.70 -28.05
N ARG A 129 -10.05 8.23 -28.13
CA ARG A 129 -10.88 7.96 -26.94
C ARG A 129 -10.31 6.83 -26.08
N ALA A 130 -9.81 5.76 -26.69
CA ALA A 130 -9.18 4.66 -25.98
C ALA A 130 -7.89 5.09 -25.26
N ILE A 131 -7.06 5.91 -25.92
CA ILE A 131 -5.83 6.50 -25.36
C ILE A 131 -6.18 7.38 -24.17
N LEU A 132 -7.13 8.30 -24.33
CA LEU A 132 -7.57 9.20 -23.26
C LEU A 132 -8.10 8.48 -22.02
N THR A 133 -8.74 7.33 -22.21
CA THR A 133 -9.22 6.50 -21.10
C THR A 133 -8.13 5.58 -20.54
N ARG A 134 -7.19 5.09 -21.34
CA ARG A 134 -6.12 4.16 -20.90
C ARG A 134 -4.88 4.83 -20.31
N HIS A 135 -4.75 6.15 -20.45
CA HIS A 135 -3.69 6.92 -19.81
C HIS A 135 -4.10 7.39 -18.42
N CYS A 136 -3.15 7.35 -17.49
CA CYS A 136 -3.37 7.91 -16.17
C CYS A 136 -3.36 9.44 -16.19
N LYS A 137 -4.36 10.07 -15.57
CA LYS A 137 -4.45 11.52 -15.38
C LYS A 137 -3.22 12.15 -14.69
N VAL A 138 -2.55 11.41 -13.81
CA VAL A 138 -1.43 11.92 -12.98
C VAL A 138 -0.08 11.71 -13.67
N CYS A 139 0.28 10.47 -13.98
CA CYS A 139 1.59 10.16 -14.55
C CYS A 139 1.62 10.20 -16.07
N MET A 140 0.47 10.29 -16.74
CA MET A 140 0.33 10.35 -18.20
C MET A 140 0.98 9.19 -18.94
N ARG A 141 1.25 8.07 -18.26
CA ARG A 141 1.75 6.83 -18.86
C ARG A 141 0.59 5.98 -19.36
N PHE A 142 0.80 5.36 -20.51
CA PHE A 142 -0.09 4.33 -21.03
C PHE A 142 -0.08 3.10 -20.12
N CYS A 143 -1.24 2.56 -19.79
CA CYS A 143 -1.36 1.30 -19.06
C CYS A 143 -2.01 0.24 -19.96
N PRO A 144 -1.23 -0.65 -20.59
CA PRO A 144 -1.75 -1.65 -21.54
C PRO A 144 -2.66 -2.69 -20.86
N LYS A 145 -2.44 -2.94 -19.56
CA LYS A 145 -3.18 -3.93 -18.78
C LYS A 145 -4.24 -3.22 -17.95
N GLY A 146 -5.52 -3.34 -18.31
CA GLY A 146 -6.64 -2.79 -17.53
C GLY A 146 -6.66 -3.22 -16.05
N ALA A 147 -5.92 -4.27 -15.70
CA ALA A 147 -5.68 -4.75 -14.34
C ALA A 147 -4.86 -3.81 -13.43
N THR A 148 -4.30 -2.70 -13.92
CA THR A 148 -3.53 -1.74 -13.09
C THR A 148 -4.16 -0.35 -13.01
N ARG A 149 -5.45 -0.22 -13.36
CA ARG A 149 -6.19 1.05 -13.39
C ARG A 149 -7.43 0.95 -12.53
N LEU A 150 -7.74 2.02 -11.80
CA LEU A 150 -9.01 2.14 -11.09
C LEU A 150 -10.16 2.32 -12.09
N CYS A 151 -11.29 1.67 -11.81
CA CYS A 151 -12.51 1.96 -12.55
C CYS A 151 -12.95 3.40 -12.24
N THR A 152 -13.15 4.20 -13.27
CA THR A 152 -13.68 5.57 -13.14
C THR A 152 -15.19 5.51 -13.13
N THR A 153 -15.80 6.06 -12.09
CA THR A 153 -17.26 6.16 -11.99
C THR A 153 -17.73 7.50 -12.56
N PRO A 154 -18.98 7.61 -13.05
CA PRO A 154 -19.56 8.88 -13.50
C PRO A 154 -19.61 9.96 -12.40
N LEU A 155 -19.48 9.56 -11.13
CA LEU A 155 -19.42 10.44 -9.97
C LEU A 155 -18.03 11.07 -9.76
N ASP A 156 -17.00 10.58 -10.46
CA ASP A 156 -15.63 11.09 -10.28
C ASP A 156 -15.42 12.42 -11.01
N PRO A 157 -14.80 13.43 -10.35
CA PRO A 157 -14.54 14.72 -10.96
C PRO A 157 -13.59 14.58 -12.15
N GLY A 158 -14.09 14.92 -13.35
CA GLY A 158 -13.38 14.82 -14.61
C GLY A 158 -13.58 13.49 -15.35
N TYR A 159 -14.63 12.73 -15.04
CA TYR A 159 -15.10 11.64 -15.90
C TYR A 159 -15.34 12.13 -17.34
N PRO A 160 -14.95 11.39 -18.39
CA PRO A 160 -14.34 10.05 -18.38
C PRO A 160 -12.79 10.05 -18.25
N LEU A 161 -12.16 11.22 -18.18
CA LEU A 161 -10.70 11.39 -18.11
C LEU A 161 -10.13 11.32 -16.67
N SER A 162 -10.89 10.77 -15.73
CA SER A 162 -10.52 10.67 -14.32
C SER A 162 -9.63 9.46 -13.99
N SER A 163 -9.17 8.72 -15.01
CA SER A 163 -8.53 7.43 -14.79
C SER A 163 -7.17 7.56 -14.10
N ARG A 164 -6.93 6.68 -13.11
CA ARG A 164 -5.69 6.67 -12.33
C ARG A 164 -5.06 5.29 -12.31
N CYS A 165 -3.74 5.30 -12.44
CA CYS A 165 -2.92 4.11 -12.30
C CYS A 165 -2.86 3.70 -10.82
N VAL A 166 -2.77 2.40 -10.52
CA VAL A 166 -2.66 1.89 -9.14
C VAL A 166 -1.52 2.58 -8.39
N SER A 167 -0.33 2.70 -8.99
CA SER A 167 0.81 3.33 -8.32
C SER A 167 0.59 4.82 -8.04
N CYS A 168 -0.15 5.51 -8.91
CA CYS A 168 -0.49 6.92 -8.76
C CYS A 168 -1.46 7.12 -7.60
N THR A 169 -2.48 6.28 -7.49
CA THR A 169 -3.46 6.36 -6.41
C THR A 169 -2.87 5.89 -5.08
N VAL A 170 -2.01 4.85 -5.08
CA VAL A 170 -1.25 4.44 -3.87
C VAL A 170 -0.36 5.60 -3.39
N LYS A 171 0.26 6.34 -4.31
CA LYS A 171 1.08 7.51 -3.98
C LYS A 171 0.24 8.70 -3.48
N ALA A 172 -0.88 8.99 -4.14
CA ALA A 172 -1.74 10.12 -3.82
C ALA A 172 -2.55 9.93 -2.52
N ARG A 173 -2.80 8.67 -2.11
CA ARG A 173 -3.54 8.34 -0.88
C ARG A 173 -4.90 9.03 -0.78
N ASP A 174 -5.60 9.12 -1.90
CA ASP A 174 -6.91 9.78 -2.03
C ASP A 174 -8.05 9.09 -1.24
N GLY A 175 -7.72 8.08 -0.41
CA GLY A 175 -8.70 7.31 0.35
C GLY A 175 -9.49 6.30 -0.48
N THR A 176 -9.22 6.16 -1.78
CA THR A 176 -9.79 5.12 -2.66
C THR A 176 -9.30 3.73 -2.25
N PHE A 177 -8.01 3.63 -1.95
CA PHE A 177 -7.39 2.42 -1.42
C PHE A 177 -7.49 2.42 0.11
N ARG A 178 -8.55 1.80 0.65
CA ARG A 178 -8.69 1.55 2.09
C ARG A 178 -8.43 0.08 2.40
N LEU A 179 -7.56 -0.15 3.38
CA LEU A 179 -7.28 -1.50 3.90
C LEU A 179 -8.60 -2.24 4.17
N GLY A 180 -8.68 -3.53 3.84
CA GLY A 180 -9.88 -4.33 4.10
C GLY A 180 -11.10 -4.05 3.22
N ARG A 181 -11.04 -3.11 2.27
CA ARG A 181 -12.03 -3.00 1.18
C ARG A 181 -11.51 -3.66 -0.08
N THR A 182 -12.41 -4.30 -0.84
CA THR A 182 -12.15 -4.69 -2.22
C THR A 182 -12.30 -3.47 -3.11
N VAL A 183 -11.44 -3.38 -4.12
CA VAL A 183 -11.50 -2.33 -5.13
C VAL A 183 -11.61 -3.00 -6.47
N MET A 184 -12.59 -2.59 -7.27
CA MET A 184 -12.70 -3.01 -8.66
C MET A 184 -11.73 -2.22 -9.53
N LEU A 185 -10.88 -2.94 -10.24
CA LEU A 185 -10.04 -2.35 -11.27
C LEU A 185 -10.77 -2.39 -12.61
N SER A 186 -10.21 -1.71 -13.61
CA SER A 186 -10.81 -1.53 -14.93
C SER A 186 -11.01 -2.83 -15.73
N ASN A 187 -10.48 -3.96 -15.27
CA ASN A 187 -10.73 -5.29 -15.83
C ASN A 187 -11.91 -6.00 -15.15
N SER A 188 -12.72 -5.29 -14.36
CA SER A 188 -13.87 -5.83 -13.64
C SER A 188 -13.53 -6.94 -12.65
N VAL A 189 -12.27 -7.07 -12.27
CA VAL A 189 -11.83 -8.00 -11.23
C VAL A 189 -11.73 -7.25 -9.92
N GLU A 190 -12.23 -7.87 -8.84
CA GLU A 190 -12.08 -7.36 -7.48
C GLU A 190 -10.70 -7.68 -6.94
N TYR A 191 -10.03 -6.65 -6.42
CA TYR A 191 -8.73 -6.79 -5.78
C TYR A 191 -8.82 -6.40 -4.32
N CYS A 192 -8.27 -7.25 -3.46
CA CYS A 192 -8.06 -6.93 -2.06
C CYS A 192 -6.77 -6.11 -1.91
N ILE A 193 -6.77 -5.15 -1.01
CA ILE A 193 -5.56 -4.38 -0.69
C ILE A 193 -4.75 -5.15 0.36
N CYS A 194 -3.47 -5.37 0.09
CA CYS A 194 -2.58 -6.04 1.02
C CYS A 194 -2.47 -5.27 2.33
N ARG A 195 -2.75 -5.93 3.45
CA ARG A 195 -2.68 -5.31 4.78
C ARG A 195 -1.26 -4.95 5.22
N TRP A 196 -0.24 -5.61 4.69
CA TRP A 196 1.15 -5.30 5.03
C TRP A 196 1.68 -4.10 4.24
N CYS A 197 1.62 -4.17 2.90
CA CYS A 197 2.26 -3.19 2.03
C CYS A 197 1.33 -2.11 1.47
N GLY A 198 0.01 -2.26 1.58
CA GLY A 198 -0.96 -1.31 1.03
C GLY A 198 -1.16 -1.42 -0.49
N TRP A 199 -0.53 -2.38 -1.16
CA TRP A 199 -0.69 -2.61 -2.60
C TRP A 199 -1.77 -3.66 -2.90
N PRO A 200 -2.49 -3.57 -4.03
CA PRO A 200 -3.50 -4.57 -4.39
C PRO A 200 -2.87 -5.96 -4.61
N VAL A 201 -3.55 -7.00 -4.13
CA VAL A 201 -3.18 -8.41 -4.30
C VAL A 201 -3.82 -8.91 -5.58
N THR A 202 -3.03 -9.06 -6.64
CA THR A 202 -3.51 -9.58 -7.92
C THR A 202 -3.63 -11.11 -7.89
N GLY A 203 -4.71 -11.65 -8.48
CA GLY A 203 -5.20 -13.03 -8.29
C GLY A 203 -4.25 -14.20 -8.58
N THR A 204 -3.04 -13.96 -9.09
CA THR A 204 -1.98 -14.98 -9.23
C THR A 204 -0.99 -15.02 -8.06
N SER A 205 -1.05 -14.05 -7.13
CA SER A 205 -0.06 -13.84 -6.06
C SER A 205 -0.60 -14.03 -4.63
N GLY A 206 -1.91 -14.24 -4.49
CA GLY A 206 -2.58 -14.50 -3.21
C GLY A 206 -2.85 -15.99 -3.03
N SER A 207 -2.64 -16.53 -1.81
CA SER A 207 -3.19 -17.84 -1.46
C SER A 207 -4.70 -17.71 -1.25
N VAL A 208 -5.44 -18.77 -1.57
CA VAL A 208 -6.90 -18.83 -1.42
C VAL A 208 -7.32 -18.56 0.04
N GLU A 209 -6.52 -19.01 1.01
CA GLU A 209 -6.77 -18.81 2.45
C GLU A 209 -6.49 -17.38 2.94
N TYR A 210 -5.59 -16.63 2.29
CA TYR A 210 -5.13 -15.31 2.76
C TYR A 210 -5.20 -14.24 1.67
N ARG A 211 -6.35 -14.10 0.99
CA ARG A 211 -6.59 -13.09 -0.08
C ARG A 211 -6.21 -11.64 0.28
N GLN A 212 -5.97 -11.34 1.56
CA GLN A 212 -5.63 -10.02 2.10
C GLN A 212 -4.11 -9.74 2.20
N PHE A 213 -3.25 -10.69 1.84
CA PHE A 213 -1.80 -10.52 1.87
C PHE A 213 -1.13 -11.09 0.61
N HIS A 214 -0.05 -10.46 0.15
CA HIS A 214 0.89 -11.13 -0.75
C HIS A 214 1.62 -12.23 0.03
N LYS A 215 2.00 -13.32 -0.64
CA LYS A 215 2.73 -14.46 -0.02
C LYS A 215 3.96 -14.03 0.80
N ILE A 216 4.78 -13.12 0.24
CA ILE A 216 5.99 -12.60 0.90
C ILE A 216 5.63 -11.72 2.11
N CYS A 217 4.61 -10.88 1.95
CA CYS A 217 4.13 -10.01 3.03
C CYS A 217 3.55 -10.82 4.20
N TYR A 218 2.82 -11.89 3.91
CA TYR A 218 2.29 -12.79 4.93
C TYR A 218 3.41 -13.47 5.71
N LYS A 219 4.48 -13.94 5.05
CA LYS A 219 5.63 -14.55 5.73
C LYS A 219 6.27 -13.57 6.74
N LYS A 220 6.46 -12.30 6.35
CA LYS A 220 6.98 -11.25 7.24
C LYS A 220 6.04 -10.96 8.41
N TYR A 221 4.75 -10.88 8.12
CA TYR A 221 3.72 -10.69 9.14
C TYR A 221 3.69 -11.82 10.17
N PHE A 222 3.69 -13.06 9.68
CA PHE A 222 3.70 -14.25 10.52
C PHE A 222 4.95 -14.31 11.39
N LEU A 223 6.13 -14.02 10.81
CA LEU A 223 7.38 -13.93 11.57
C LEU A 223 7.32 -12.86 12.65
N GLY A 224 6.75 -11.68 12.35
CA GLY A 224 6.56 -10.61 13.33
C GLY A 224 5.65 -11.01 14.49
N LYS A 225 4.56 -11.73 14.21
CA LYS A 225 3.68 -12.31 15.24
C LYS A 225 4.40 -13.33 16.12
N LEU A 226 5.18 -14.22 15.50
CA LEU A 226 5.95 -15.23 16.22
C LEU A 226 7.00 -14.58 17.12
N ALA A 227 7.75 -13.60 16.60
CA ALA A 227 8.72 -12.83 17.37
C ALA A 227 8.06 -12.12 18.55
N PHE A 228 6.91 -11.47 18.33
CA PHE A 228 6.14 -10.83 19.41
C PHE A 228 5.75 -11.83 20.51
N PHE A 229 5.29 -13.04 20.14
CA PHE A 229 4.95 -14.07 21.11
C PHE A 229 6.13 -14.42 22.01
N PHE A 230 7.31 -14.67 21.42
CA PHE A 230 8.52 -14.98 22.19
C PHE A 230 8.99 -13.80 23.05
N VAL A 231 8.97 -12.57 22.52
CA VAL A 231 9.33 -11.34 23.25
C VAL A 231 8.42 -11.14 24.45
N ARG A 232 7.11 -11.40 24.32
CA ARG A 232 6.15 -11.30 25.44
C ARG A 232 6.41 -12.33 26.53
N TRP A 233 6.72 -13.58 26.16
CA TRP A 233 7.10 -14.61 27.15
C TRP A 233 8.40 -14.26 27.87
N PHE A 234 9.41 -13.80 27.14
CA PHE A 234 10.67 -13.38 27.72
C PHE A 234 10.50 -12.17 28.65
N HIS A 235 9.68 -11.19 28.26
CA HIS A 235 9.35 -10.05 29.11
C HIS A 235 8.60 -10.48 30.37
N LEU A 236 7.63 -11.41 30.27
CA LEU A 236 6.94 -11.96 31.44
C LEU A 236 7.92 -12.66 32.38
N PHE A 237 8.84 -13.46 31.85
CA PHE A 237 9.89 -14.11 32.63
C PHE A 237 10.75 -13.09 33.39
N ILE A 238 11.27 -12.06 32.70
CA ILE A 238 12.04 -10.98 33.34
C ILE A 238 11.19 -10.27 34.41
N GLY A 239 9.92 -10.00 34.12
CA GLY A 239 8.99 -9.35 35.05
C GLY A 239 8.69 -10.16 36.31
N ILE A 240 8.94 -11.46 36.32
CA ILE A 240 8.84 -12.33 37.50
C ILE A 240 10.18 -12.44 38.22
N VAL A 241 11.27 -12.66 37.47
CA VAL A 241 12.61 -12.85 38.03
C VAL A 241 13.13 -11.58 38.70
N ALA A 242 12.93 -10.40 38.10
CA ALA A 242 13.45 -9.15 38.65
C ALA A 242 12.85 -8.83 40.05
N PRO A 243 11.52 -8.86 40.27
CA PRO A 243 10.95 -8.72 41.61
C PRO A 243 11.39 -9.83 42.58
N ALA A 244 11.44 -11.09 42.13
CA ALA A 244 11.86 -12.19 42.99
C ALA A 244 13.28 -12.02 43.54
N LEU A 245 14.22 -11.58 42.69
CA LEU A 245 15.58 -11.23 43.11
C LEU A 245 15.58 -10.05 44.09
N CYS A 246 14.79 -9.01 43.82
CA CYS A 246 14.63 -7.89 44.74
C CYS A 246 14.10 -8.32 46.11
N TRP A 247 13.12 -9.22 46.16
CA TRP A 247 12.53 -9.73 47.41
C TRP A 247 13.50 -10.63 48.16
N HIS A 248 14.31 -11.41 47.46
CA HIS A 248 15.29 -12.30 48.08
C HIS A 248 16.47 -11.50 48.67
N TYR A 249 17.09 -10.61 47.89
CA TYR A 249 18.32 -9.93 48.29
C TYR A 249 18.09 -8.61 49.04
N PHE A 250 16.96 -7.93 48.81
CA PHE A 250 16.68 -6.59 49.36
C PHE A 250 15.42 -6.55 50.24
N ARG A 251 15.04 -7.68 50.85
CA ARG A 251 13.84 -7.81 51.71
C ARG A 251 13.71 -6.75 52.81
N ARG A 252 14.84 -6.24 53.31
CA ARG A 252 14.88 -5.24 54.39
C ARG A 252 14.77 -3.80 53.91
N ASP A 253 14.97 -3.54 52.62
CA ASP A 253 14.94 -2.19 52.06
C ASP A 253 13.53 -1.86 51.56
N LYS A 254 12.81 -1.03 52.33
CA LYS A 254 11.44 -0.63 52.00
C LYS A 254 11.34 0.13 50.68
N MET A 255 12.40 0.85 50.27
CA MET A 255 12.45 1.59 49.01
C MET A 255 12.55 0.66 47.79
N VAL A 256 12.98 -0.59 47.99
CA VAL A 256 13.03 -1.62 46.94
C VAL A 256 11.81 -2.53 47.02
N LEU A 257 11.44 -2.97 48.22
CA LEU A 257 10.39 -3.97 48.44
C LEU A 257 9.00 -3.47 48.04
N VAL A 258 8.59 -2.29 48.53
CA VAL A 258 7.22 -1.79 48.30
C VAL A 258 6.97 -1.53 46.81
N PRO A 259 7.84 -0.81 46.07
CA PRO A 259 7.59 -0.54 44.65
C PRO A 259 7.62 -1.81 43.79
N THR A 260 8.46 -2.80 44.12
CA THR A 260 8.54 -4.05 43.35
C THR A 260 7.33 -4.96 43.56
N ILE A 261 6.75 -5.00 44.76
CA ILE A 261 5.46 -5.68 45.01
C ILE A 261 4.35 -5.02 44.21
N MET A 262 4.24 -3.69 44.28
CA MET A 262 3.21 -2.94 43.54
C MET A 262 3.37 -3.12 42.02
N ALA A 263 4.60 -3.07 41.50
CA ALA A 263 4.89 -3.28 40.09
C ALA A 263 4.53 -4.72 39.64
N PHE A 264 4.79 -5.73 40.47
CA PHE A 264 4.41 -7.11 40.21
C PHE A 264 2.89 -7.28 40.14
N LEU A 265 2.15 -6.72 41.11
CA LEU A 265 0.68 -6.75 41.10
C LEU A 265 0.10 -6.02 39.88
N MET A 266 0.65 -4.86 39.53
CA MET A 266 0.23 -4.09 38.35
C MET A 266 0.53 -4.83 37.04
N MET A 267 1.64 -5.58 36.96
CA MET A 267 1.94 -6.43 35.81
C MET A 267 0.87 -7.51 35.62
N TRP A 268 0.49 -8.22 36.69
CA TRP A 268 -0.56 -9.24 36.63
C TRP A 268 -1.93 -8.65 36.29
N LEU A 269 -2.23 -7.47 36.84
CA LEU A 269 -3.42 -6.70 36.44
C LEU A 269 -3.40 -6.40 34.94
N GLY A 270 -2.26 -5.98 34.39
CA GLY A 270 -2.08 -5.77 32.95
C GLY A 270 -2.36 -7.02 32.13
N VAL A 271 -1.79 -8.17 32.51
CA VAL A 271 -2.02 -9.48 31.86
C VAL A 271 -3.50 -9.86 31.90
N PHE A 272 -4.14 -9.73 33.06
CA PHE A 272 -5.57 -10.02 33.25
C PHE A 272 -6.45 -9.12 32.36
N LEU A 273 -6.13 -7.83 32.30
CA LEU A 273 -6.85 -6.85 31.48
C LEU A 273 -6.66 -7.09 29.97
N ILE A 274 -5.51 -7.62 29.55
CA ILE A 274 -5.28 -8.10 28.17
C ILE A 274 -6.15 -9.32 27.87
N GLY A 275 -6.27 -10.26 28.81
CA GLY A 275 -7.00 -11.52 28.61
C GLY A 275 -8.53 -11.37 28.48
N ILE A 276 -9.13 -10.41 29.18
CA ILE A 276 -10.60 -10.31 29.30
C ILE A 276 -11.25 -9.39 28.27
N GLN A 277 -10.53 -8.40 27.74
CA GLN A 277 -11.23 -7.28 27.11
C GLN A 277 -11.43 -7.37 25.59
N PRO A 278 -12.65 -7.06 25.10
CA PRO A 278 -12.90 -6.90 23.69
C PRO A 278 -12.17 -5.67 23.13
N ILE A 279 -11.63 -5.89 21.95
CA ILE A 279 -10.74 -5.03 21.16
C ILE A 279 -11.34 -3.61 20.95
N ARG A 280 -10.92 -2.61 21.75
CA ARG A 280 -11.34 -1.20 21.62
C ARG A 280 -10.16 -0.22 21.76
N VAL A 281 -10.26 0.95 21.14
CA VAL A 281 -9.20 2.00 21.13
C VAL A 281 -8.81 2.49 22.53
N ARG A 282 -9.76 2.53 23.48
CA ARG A 282 -9.51 2.90 24.89
C ARG A 282 -8.50 1.97 25.59
N PHE A 283 -8.25 0.79 25.03
CA PHE A 283 -7.28 -0.17 25.52
C PHE A 283 -5.85 0.37 25.50
N TYR A 284 -5.43 1.03 24.42
CA TYR A 284 -4.03 1.48 24.26
C TYR A 284 -3.64 2.56 25.28
N LEU A 285 -4.57 3.48 25.58
CA LEU A 285 -4.34 4.51 26.58
C LEU A 285 -4.20 3.90 27.98
N ARG A 286 -5.02 2.90 28.30
CA ARG A 286 -4.95 2.22 29.60
C ARG A 286 -3.69 1.35 29.72
N ASP A 287 -3.33 0.62 28.67
CA ASP A 287 -2.10 -0.17 28.62
C ASP A 287 -0.88 0.74 28.79
N LEU A 288 -0.84 1.86 28.06
CA LEU A 288 0.20 2.89 28.22
C LEU A 288 0.29 3.42 29.65
N LEU A 289 -0.84 3.73 30.30
CA LEU A 289 -0.87 4.23 31.66
C LEU A 289 -0.31 3.20 32.65
N ILE A 290 -0.70 1.93 32.53
CA ILE A 290 -0.20 0.83 33.37
C ILE A 290 1.30 0.67 33.19
N GLU A 291 1.78 0.63 31.94
CA GLU A 291 3.21 0.50 31.63
C GLU A 291 4.03 1.68 32.18
N LEU A 292 3.49 2.90 32.13
CA LEU A 292 4.15 4.10 32.66
C LEU A 292 4.20 4.11 34.19
N ILE A 293 3.13 3.66 34.87
CA ILE A 293 3.11 3.49 36.33
C ILE A 293 4.14 2.44 36.75
N ILE A 294 4.17 1.28 36.09
CA ILE A 294 5.16 0.23 36.37
C ILE A 294 6.57 0.78 36.18
N LEU A 295 6.84 1.47 35.07
CA LEU A 295 8.15 2.07 34.79
C LEU A 295 8.56 3.06 35.89
N GLY A 296 7.64 3.91 36.35
CA GLY A 296 7.87 4.84 37.45
C GLY A 296 8.18 4.14 38.79
N LEU A 297 7.48 3.04 39.10
CA LEU A 297 7.74 2.24 40.30
C LEU A 297 9.15 1.63 40.33
N TRP A 298 9.74 1.33 39.18
CA TRP A 298 11.09 0.78 39.09
C TRP A 298 12.21 1.81 39.32
N VAL A 299 11.92 3.11 39.27
CA VAL A 299 12.92 4.18 39.50
C VAL A 299 13.48 4.13 40.93
N ALA A 300 12.62 3.92 41.93
CA ALA A 300 13.05 3.87 43.34
C ALA A 300 14.00 2.68 43.64
N PRO A 301 13.69 1.43 43.22
CA PRO A 301 14.62 0.30 43.29
C PRO A 301 15.96 0.56 42.61
N VAL A 302 15.96 1.12 41.38
CA VAL A 302 17.19 1.44 40.65
C VAL A 302 18.02 2.45 41.43
N TYR A 303 17.40 3.52 41.94
CA TYR A 303 18.10 4.54 42.71
C TYR A 303 18.72 3.96 43.99
N SER A 304 17.96 3.20 44.80
CA SER A 304 18.46 2.64 46.05
C SER A 304 19.63 1.67 45.82
N ILE A 305 19.50 0.75 44.87
CA ILE A 305 20.55 -0.22 44.56
C ILE A 305 21.78 0.49 43.99
N SER A 306 21.60 1.42 43.06
CA SER A 306 22.73 2.16 42.45
C SER A 306 23.48 3.03 43.46
N LYS A 307 22.79 3.57 44.48
CA LYS A 307 23.45 4.31 45.56
C LYS A 307 24.42 3.40 46.34
N ARG A 308 23.99 2.17 46.67
CA ARG A 308 24.86 1.18 47.36
C ARG A 308 26.10 0.81 46.55
N PHE A 309 26.01 0.78 45.21
CA PHE A 309 27.18 0.57 44.35
C PHE A 309 28.19 1.73 44.43
N LYS A 310 27.70 2.97 44.57
CA LYS A 310 28.57 4.15 44.68
C LYS A 310 29.27 4.25 46.04
N ASP A 311 28.64 3.73 47.08
CA ASP A 311 29.16 3.77 48.46
C ASP A 311 30.33 2.78 48.70
N GLY A 312 30.94 2.23 47.64
CA GLY A 312 32.26 1.57 47.69
C GLY A 312 32.28 0.11 48.14
N THR A 313 31.12 -0.54 48.30
CA THR A 313 31.08 -1.99 48.54
C THR A 313 31.19 -2.73 47.22
N ASN A 314 32.19 -3.62 47.08
CA ASN A 314 32.30 -4.51 45.93
C ASN A 314 30.99 -5.31 45.79
N PRO A 315 30.21 -5.08 44.72
CA PRO A 315 28.88 -5.64 44.60
C PRO A 315 28.99 -7.16 44.40
N SER A 316 28.20 -7.92 45.16
CA SER A 316 28.10 -9.35 44.95
C SER A 316 27.61 -9.64 43.52
N GLN A 317 28.01 -10.78 42.94
CA GLN A 317 27.53 -11.22 41.62
C GLN A 317 25.99 -11.25 41.55
N ALA A 318 25.33 -11.60 42.66
CA ALA A 318 23.88 -11.57 42.78
C ALA A 318 23.28 -10.16 42.67
N THR A 319 23.95 -9.16 43.26
CA THR A 319 23.55 -7.75 43.17
C THR A 319 23.72 -7.21 41.74
N GLN A 320 24.81 -7.58 41.06
CA GLN A 320 25.03 -7.27 39.64
C GLN A 320 23.97 -7.93 38.75
N ALA A 321 23.65 -9.21 38.97
CA ALA A 321 22.59 -9.89 38.22
C ALA A 321 21.23 -9.20 38.43
N THR A 322 20.92 -8.80 39.68
CA THR A 322 19.68 -8.10 40.00
C THR A 322 19.56 -6.78 39.22
N ILE A 323 20.59 -5.93 39.20
CA ILE A 323 20.52 -4.65 38.48
C ILE A 323 20.40 -4.85 36.96
N VAL A 324 21.01 -5.90 36.40
CA VAL A 324 20.87 -6.26 34.98
C VAL A 324 19.42 -6.66 34.66
N PHE A 325 18.80 -7.52 35.47
CA PHE A 325 17.39 -7.91 35.28
C PHE A 325 16.43 -6.72 35.44
N ILE A 326 16.72 -5.80 36.37
CA ILE A 326 15.96 -4.55 36.50
C ILE A 326 16.12 -3.69 35.24
N GLY A 327 17.35 -3.49 34.77
CA GLY A 327 17.63 -2.71 33.57
C GLY A 327 16.95 -3.29 32.32
N LEU A 328 17.02 -4.61 32.14
CA LEU A 328 16.30 -5.31 31.07
C LEU A 328 14.79 -5.12 31.20
N ASN A 329 14.22 -5.28 32.39
CA ASN A 329 12.79 -5.06 32.61
C ASN A 329 12.39 -3.62 32.22
N MET A 330 13.14 -2.61 32.67
CA MET A 330 12.86 -1.21 32.34
C MET A 330 13.00 -0.94 30.83
N LEU A 331 13.99 -1.53 30.16
CA LEU A 331 14.16 -1.39 28.72
C LEU A 331 12.95 -1.94 27.94
N PHE A 332 12.49 -3.14 28.29
CA PHE A 332 11.32 -3.75 27.65
C PHE A 332 10.05 -2.93 27.87
N ARG A 333 9.86 -2.40 29.08
CA ARG A 333 8.75 -1.50 29.44
C ARG A 333 8.83 -0.18 28.66
N LEU A 334 10.02 0.39 28.50
CA LEU A 334 10.23 1.61 27.72
C LEU A 334 9.88 1.39 26.24
N LEU A 335 10.32 0.29 25.64
CA LEU A 335 9.94 -0.08 24.27
C LEU A 335 8.43 -0.26 24.12
N ASN A 336 7.76 -0.82 25.14
CA ASN A 336 6.30 -0.92 25.17
C ASN A 336 5.62 0.46 25.21
N VAL A 337 6.11 1.37 26.07
CA VAL A 337 5.62 2.75 26.15
C VAL A 337 5.79 3.46 24.81
N MET A 338 6.97 3.36 24.19
CA MET A 338 7.25 3.96 22.89
C MET A 338 6.31 3.43 21.80
N GLY A 339 6.11 2.12 21.69
CA GLY A 339 5.21 1.55 20.69
C GLY A 339 3.74 1.95 20.91
N ASN A 340 3.29 2.02 22.17
CA ASN A 340 1.95 2.50 22.50
C ASN A 340 1.75 3.99 22.16
N ILE A 341 2.77 4.83 22.34
CA ILE A 341 2.74 6.23 21.87
C ILE A 341 2.62 6.29 20.35
N VAL A 342 3.41 5.50 19.62
CA VAL A 342 3.34 5.42 18.15
C VAL A 342 1.93 5.01 17.68
N PHE A 343 1.27 4.10 18.41
CA PHE A 343 -0.13 3.76 18.14
C PHE A 343 -1.11 4.90 18.37
N LEU A 344 -0.95 5.67 19.46
CA LEU A 344 -1.78 6.83 19.73
C LEU A 344 -1.63 7.90 18.65
N CYS A 345 -0.44 8.05 18.07
CA CYS A 345 -0.16 8.94 16.95
C CYS A 345 -0.77 8.51 15.60
N ARG A 346 -1.61 7.45 15.56
CA ARG A 346 -2.25 6.92 14.33
C ARG A 346 -1.24 6.60 13.22
N TYR A 347 -0.16 5.92 13.59
CA TYR A 347 0.85 5.50 12.62
C TYR A 347 0.25 4.63 11.49
N ASP A 348 0.36 5.13 10.26
CA ASP A 348 0.02 4.36 9.06
C ASP A 348 1.25 3.60 8.57
N TRP A 349 1.27 2.31 8.88
CA TRP A 349 2.39 1.43 8.55
C TRP A 349 2.55 1.20 7.04
N THR A 350 1.54 1.44 6.21
CA THR A 350 1.71 1.27 4.75
C THR A 350 2.54 2.38 4.11
N LYS A 351 2.81 3.47 4.85
CA LYS A 351 3.47 4.68 4.34
C LYS A 351 4.89 4.43 3.82
N HIS A 352 5.63 3.54 4.48
CA HIS A 352 7.03 3.26 4.11
C HIS A 352 7.16 2.35 2.87
N HIS A 353 6.05 1.80 2.37
CA HIS A 353 6.00 0.98 1.15
C HIS A 353 5.61 1.77 -0.11
N VAL A 354 5.39 3.08 0.02
CA VAL A 354 5.04 3.97 -1.10
C VAL A 354 6.31 4.46 -1.79
N PRO A 355 6.37 4.49 -3.14
CA PRO A 355 7.52 5.02 -3.87
C PRO A 355 7.61 6.54 -3.75
N GLY A 356 8.82 7.06 -3.55
CA GLY A 356 9.10 8.50 -3.46
C GLY A 356 8.95 9.09 -2.06
N ILE A 357 9.09 8.27 -1.01
CA ILE A 357 9.16 8.73 0.38
C ILE A 357 10.46 9.49 0.66
N SER A 358 10.41 10.39 1.64
CA SER A 358 11.60 11.10 2.13
C SER A 358 12.64 10.11 2.67
N THR A 359 13.92 10.48 2.64
CA THR A 359 15.00 9.67 3.22
C THR A 359 14.77 9.42 4.72
N TRP A 360 14.21 10.40 5.41
CA TRP A 360 13.84 10.29 6.82
C TRP A 360 12.73 9.26 7.06
N ASP A 361 11.65 9.30 6.28
CA ASP A 361 10.56 8.31 6.36
C ASP A 361 11.05 6.88 6.03
N ARG A 362 12.07 6.75 5.18
CA ARG A 362 12.65 5.46 4.79
C ARG A 362 13.42 4.80 5.94
N ILE A 363 14.05 5.58 6.80
CA ILE A 363 14.79 5.08 7.98
C ILE A 363 13.84 4.91 9.17
N THR A 364 13.01 5.90 9.44
CA THR A 364 12.09 5.88 10.59
C THR A 364 10.95 4.88 10.41
N GLY A 365 10.49 4.65 9.18
CA GLY A 365 9.40 3.72 8.87
C GLY A 365 9.62 2.31 9.43
N PRO A 366 10.72 1.63 9.10
CA PRO A 366 11.06 0.32 9.65
C PRO A 366 11.17 0.31 11.19
N ILE A 367 11.76 1.34 11.80
CA ILE A 367 11.90 1.44 13.26
C ILE A 367 10.53 1.52 13.93
N LEU A 368 9.66 2.40 13.44
CA LEU A 368 8.28 2.54 13.92
C LEU A 368 7.48 1.25 13.73
N MET A 369 7.69 0.56 12.59
CA MET A 369 7.08 -0.75 12.35
C MET A 369 7.55 -1.79 13.38
N VAL A 370 8.84 -1.84 13.70
CA VAL A 370 9.37 -2.75 14.73
C VAL A 370 8.79 -2.43 16.11
N LEU A 371 8.69 -1.15 16.48
CA LEU A 371 8.07 -0.73 17.76
C LEU A 371 6.59 -1.11 17.84
N VAL A 372 5.86 -0.98 16.73
CA VAL A 372 4.46 -1.40 16.60
C VAL A 372 4.32 -2.93 16.70
N MET A 373 5.22 -3.69 16.05
CA MET A 373 5.25 -5.15 16.16
C MET A 373 5.67 -5.64 17.54
N TRP A 374 6.54 -4.90 18.22
CA TRP A 374 6.98 -5.18 19.58
C TRP A 374 5.83 -5.07 20.58
N THR A 375 4.93 -4.11 20.37
CA THR A 375 3.84 -3.80 21.29
C THR A 375 2.57 -4.58 21.00
N TRP A 376 2.09 -4.57 19.75
CA TRP A 376 0.84 -5.21 19.41
C TRP A 376 0.67 -5.51 17.91
N PRO A 377 1.21 -6.62 17.38
CA PRO A 377 1.18 -6.93 15.93
C PRO A 377 -0.23 -7.14 15.38
N GLN A 378 -1.18 -7.52 16.24
CA GLN A 378 -2.59 -7.72 15.85
C GLN A 378 -3.30 -6.39 15.51
N CYS A 379 -2.68 -5.23 15.72
CA CYS A 379 -3.22 -3.95 15.28
C CYS A 379 -3.47 -3.91 13.76
N ILE A 380 -2.66 -4.64 12.98
CA ILE A 380 -2.75 -4.72 11.51
C ILE A 380 -4.09 -5.30 11.06
N GLU A 381 -4.69 -6.13 11.91
CA GLU A 381 -5.98 -6.75 11.64
C GLU A 381 -7.16 -5.82 11.94
N ARG A 382 -6.94 -4.70 12.65
CA ARG A 382 -8.00 -3.87 13.26
C ARG A 382 -8.41 -2.64 12.42
N THR A 383 -7.57 -2.11 11.53
CA THR A 383 -7.73 -0.74 10.99
C THR A 383 -8.74 -0.59 9.83
N SER A 384 -9.67 -1.52 9.61
CA SER A 384 -10.82 -1.31 8.73
C SER A 384 -11.92 -2.38 8.86
N PRO A 385 -13.16 -2.10 8.40
CA PRO A 385 -14.34 -2.78 8.91
C PRO A 385 -14.36 -4.27 8.53
N ARG A 386 -14.90 -5.08 9.44
CA ARG A 386 -15.24 -6.48 9.22
C ARG A 386 -16.38 -6.58 8.21
N HIS A 387 -16.11 -6.36 6.94
CA HIS A 387 -17.05 -6.74 5.86
C HIS A 387 -16.35 -7.76 4.99
N PHE A 388 -16.22 -8.95 5.55
CA PHE A 388 -16.28 -10.15 4.75
C PHE A 388 -17.68 -10.70 4.97
N PRO A 389 -18.64 -10.49 4.04
CA PRO A 389 -19.59 -11.57 3.84
C PRO A 389 -18.71 -12.76 3.42
N ILE A 390 -18.57 -13.72 4.32
CA ILE A 390 -18.31 -15.08 3.89
C ILE A 390 -19.54 -15.39 3.05
N SER A 391 -19.47 -15.15 1.75
CA SER A 391 -20.38 -15.78 0.81
C SER A 391 -20.15 -17.26 1.05
N THR A 392 -21.01 -17.84 1.85
CA THR A 392 -21.20 -19.27 1.97
C THR A 392 -21.17 -19.79 0.55
N VAL A 393 -20.09 -20.50 0.21
CA VAL A 393 -20.09 -21.41 -0.91
C VAL A 393 -21.18 -22.40 -0.54
N THR A 394 -22.38 -22.18 -1.07
CA THR A 394 -23.41 -23.19 -1.16
C THR A 394 -22.79 -24.28 -2.02
N ILE A 395 -22.18 -25.25 -1.34
CA ILE A 395 -21.91 -26.56 -1.92
C ILE A 395 -23.30 -27.05 -2.31
N GLY A 396 -23.56 -27.07 -3.62
CA GLY A 396 -24.73 -27.75 -4.16
C GLY A 396 -24.67 -29.19 -3.67
N GLY A 397 -25.53 -29.49 -2.69
CA GLY A 397 -25.89 -30.84 -2.31
C GLY A 397 -26.81 -31.39 -3.39
N VAL A 398 -26.33 -32.49 -3.96
CA VAL A 398 -26.96 -33.51 -4.81
C VAL A 398 -28.48 -33.61 -4.66
#